data_AF-A0A177C0N2-F1
#
_entry.id   AF-A0A177C0N2-F1
#
_cell.length_a   1.000
_cell.length_b   1.000
_cell.length_c   1.000
_cell.angle_alpha   90.00
_cell.angle_beta   90.00
_cell.angle_gamma   90.00
#
_symmetry.space_group_name_H-M   'P 1'
#
loop_
_entity.id
_entity.type
_entity.pdbx_description
1 polymer ?
#
loop_
_entity_poly.entity_id
_entity_poly.type
_entity_poly.pdbx_seq_one_letter_code
_entity_poly.pdbx_strand_id
1 'polypeptide(L)'
;MAALKGDADRAPASKAAGSPLARALRDFEALVQRFETRLLRARDVDGRDDEVRREACTLALAELGARHTKLEIRRSLSAAEAQGRRVEQLLHAARDGHDAAAHDDDDLRAIHHGYFRLYSTELFDLLGQPVDLRLGTVRFHHCDPSPPPTSRAPDQGPVSLELALGSSFFVADALETLPFHAFKVPRTPSLQNRGILSRKPADHGAFPPYDSWLLFTFLGHGCLKLEVPIEMCADVYGAPLAGRENEEVHFWGVFVDDDAP
;
A
#
# COMPACT_ATOMS: atom_id res chain seq x y z
N MET A 1 -73.75 -8.14 13.05
CA MET A 1 -72.91 -7.47 14.06
C MET A 1 -71.46 -7.50 13.60
N ALA A 2 -70.83 -6.32 13.60
CA ALA A 2 -69.42 -6.02 13.35
C ALA A 2 -68.85 -6.24 11.93
N ALA A 3 -67.93 -5.46 11.39
CA ALA A 3 -67.62 -4.02 11.38
C ALA A 3 -66.29 -3.88 10.61
N LEU A 4 -66.29 -2.96 9.65
CA LEU A 4 -65.17 -2.21 9.04
C LEU A 4 -63.73 -2.46 9.55
N LYS A 5 -62.83 -2.76 8.62
CA LYS A 5 -61.40 -2.36 8.64
C LYS A 5 -60.92 -2.47 7.18
N GLY A 6 -60.57 -1.42 6.46
CA GLY A 6 -59.81 -0.25 6.85
C GLY A 6 -58.60 -0.23 5.91
N ASP A 7 -58.78 0.42 4.77
CA ASP A 7 -57.76 0.72 3.76
C ASP A 7 -56.74 1.68 4.38
N ALA A 8 -55.44 1.39 4.23
CA ALA A 8 -54.35 2.35 4.42
C ALA A 8 -53.01 1.70 3.99
N ASP A 9 -52.50 2.17 2.86
CA ASP A 9 -51.12 2.59 2.68
C ASP A 9 -50.04 1.78 3.41
N ARG A 10 -49.50 0.79 2.70
CA ARG A 10 -48.09 0.43 2.88
C ARG A 10 -47.33 0.83 1.64
N ALA A 11 -46.84 2.07 1.70
CA ALA A 11 -45.93 2.69 0.75
C ALA A 11 -44.83 1.73 0.26
N PRO A 12 -44.45 1.77 -1.04
CA PRO A 12 -43.20 1.17 -1.48
C PRO A 12 -42.05 1.97 -0.88
N ALA A 13 -41.44 1.42 0.17
CA ALA A 13 -40.25 1.98 0.78
C ALA A 13 -39.08 2.01 -0.23
N SER A 14 -38.57 3.22 -0.45
CA SER A 14 -37.30 3.61 -1.09
C SER A 14 -37.01 3.01 -2.47
N LYS A 15 -37.47 3.65 -3.55
CA LYS A 15 -36.66 4.60 -4.35
C LYS A 15 -35.17 4.23 -4.41
N ALA A 16 -34.84 3.41 -5.40
CA ALA A 16 -33.78 3.69 -6.37
C ALA A 16 -32.53 4.38 -5.79
N ALA A 17 -31.66 3.60 -5.16
CA ALA A 17 -30.24 3.86 -5.32
C ALA A 17 -29.94 3.73 -6.82
N GLY A 18 -29.99 4.86 -7.55
CA GLY A 18 -29.75 4.86 -8.99
C GLY A 18 -28.46 4.13 -9.31
N SER A 19 -28.45 3.37 -10.41
CA SER A 19 -27.31 2.56 -10.84
C SER A 19 -25.99 3.35 -10.76
N PRO A 20 -24.85 2.70 -10.53
CA PRO A 20 -23.54 3.37 -10.47
C PRO A 20 -23.30 4.31 -11.65
N LEU A 21 -23.75 3.91 -12.84
CA LEU A 21 -23.74 4.72 -14.06
C LEU A 21 -24.61 5.98 -13.93
N ALA A 22 -25.84 5.86 -13.42
CA ALA A 22 -26.73 7.01 -13.23
C ALA A 22 -26.17 8.00 -12.20
N ARG A 23 -25.41 7.55 -11.20
CA ARG A 23 -24.68 8.43 -10.28
C ARG A 23 -23.53 9.15 -10.99
N ALA A 24 -22.71 8.41 -11.74
CA ALA A 24 -21.61 8.97 -12.50
C ALA A 24 -22.06 10.02 -13.54
N LEU A 25 -23.20 9.79 -14.22
CA LEU A 25 -23.77 10.75 -15.17
C LEU A 25 -24.24 12.04 -14.47
N ARG A 26 -24.87 11.94 -13.30
CA ARG A 26 -25.24 13.13 -12.51
C ARG A 26 -24.02 13.91 -12.04
N ASP A 27 -22.99 13.21 -11.55
CA ASP A 27 -21.74 13.83 -11.11
C ASP A 27 -21.02 14.51 -12.29
N PHE A 28 -21.05 13.89 -13.47
CA PHE A 28 -20.54 14.47 -14.71
C PHE A 28 -21.28 15.76 -15.09
N GLU A 29 -22.61 15.73 -15.18
CA GLU A 29 -23.41 16.91 -15.52
C GLU A 29 -23.17 18.07 -14.55
N ALA A 30 -23.10 17.78 -13.25
CA ALA A 30 -22.79 18.77 -12.21
C ALA A 30 -21.38 19.37 -12.37
N LEU A 31 -20.39 18.55 -12.74
CA LEU A 31 -19.03 19.03 -13.04
C LEU A 31 -19.01 19.93 -14.28
N VAL A 32 -19.71 19.54 -15.34
CA VAL A 32 -19.78 20.36 -16.57
C VAL A 32 -20.37 21.73 -16.26
N GLN A 33 -21.52 21.80 -15.56
CA GLN A 33 -22.13 23.08 -15.17
C GLN A 33 -21.18 23.95 -14.34
N ARG A 34 -20.42 23.33 -13.41
CA ARG A 34 -19.43 24.05 -12.60
C ARG A 34 -18.28 24.60 -13.44
N PHE A 35 -17.78 23.83 -14.41
CA PHE A 35 -16.71 24.27 -15.30
C PHE A 35 -17.20 25.35 -16.28
N GLU A 36 -18.39 25.20 -16.86
CA GLU A 36 -19.00 26.25 -17.71
C GLU A 36 -19.11 27.57 -16.96
N THR A 37 -19.66 27.54 -15.74
CA THR A 37 -19.79 28.74 -14.91
C THR A 37 -18.43 29.40 -14.64
N ARG A 38 -17.37 28.61 -14.47
CA ARG A 38 -16.00 29.14 -14.26
C ARG A 38 -15.40 29.70 -15.54
N LEU A 39 -15.53 28.99 -16.66
CA LEU A 39 -15.01 29.41 -17.97
C LEU A 39 -15.71 30.69 -18.46
N LEU A 40 -17.03 30.78 -18.31
CA LEU A 40 -17.81 31.98 -18.65
C LEU A 40 -17.46 33.19 -17.78
N ARG A 41 -17.04 32.98 -16.52
CA ARG A 41 -16.55 34.07 -15.66
C ARG A 41 -15.11 34.49 -15.96
N ALA A 42 -14.31 33.57 -16.48
CA ALA A 42 -12.90 33.82 -16.79
C ALA A 42 -12.70 34.45 -18.18
N ARG A 43 -13.60 34.17 -19.12
CA ARG A 43 -13.65 34.82 -20.44
C ARG A 43 -14.65 35.98 -20.38
N ASP A 44 -14.17 37.21 -20.45
CA ASP A 44 -15.02 38.36 -20.74
C ASP A 44 -15.58 38.18 -22.17
N VAL A 45 -16.81 37.71 -22.25
CA VAL A 45 -17.80 37.85 -23.33
C VAL A 45 -17.22 37.80 -24.76
N ASP A 46 -17.11 36.59 -25.34
CA ASP A 46 -17.23 36.30 -26.80
C ASP A 46 -16.88 34.83 -27.19
N GLY A 47 -16.79 33.90 -26.23
CA GLY A 47 -16.67 32.47 -26.55
C GLY A 47 -17.99 31.93 -27.10
N ARG A 48 -17.96 31.24 -28.25
CA ARG A 48 -19.13 30.46 -28.71
C ARG A 48 -19.51 29.47 -27.61
N ASP A 49 -20.75 29.51 -27.13
CA ASP A 49 -21.25 28.67 -26.02
C ASP A 49 -20.91 27.17 -26.22
N ASP A 50 -20.91 26.70 -27.47
CA ASP A 50 -20.54 25.33 -27.83
C ASP A 50 -19.07 24.98 -27.54
N GLU A 51 -18.16 25.95 -27.68
CA GLU A 51 -16.74 25.78 -27.37
C GLU A 51 -16.54 25.69 -25.85
N VAL A 52 -17.21 26.57 -25.11
CA VAL A 52 -17.19 26.58 -23.64
C VAL A 52 -17.74 25.27 -23.08
N ARG A 53 -18.86 24.77 -23.63
CA ARG A 53 -19.38 23.48 -23.18
C ARG A 53 -18.45 22.32 -23.56
N ARG A 54 -17.85 22.33 -24.76
CA ARG A 54 -16.89 21.27 -25.14
C ARG A 54 -15.70 21.24 -24.18
N GLU A 55 -15.11 22.40 -23.86
CA GLU A 55 -14.01 22.50 -22.92
C GLU A 55 -14.42 22.06 -21.51
N ALA A 56 -15.58 22.50 -21.02
CA ALA A 56 -16.13 22.07 -19.74
C ALA A 56 -16.37 20.56 -19.67
N CYS A 57 -16.85 19.93 -20.75
CA CYS A 57 -16.98 18.48 -20.87
C CYS A 57 -15.62 17.77 -20.76
N THR A 58 -14.60 18.26 -21.46
CA THR A 58 -13.24 17.70 -21.38
C THR A 58 -12.68 17.79 -19.96
N LEU A 59 -12.83 18.93 -19.28
CA LEU A 59 -12.40 19.12 -17.90
C LEU A 59 -13.18 18.22 -16.92
N ALA A 60 -14.48 18.08 -17.12
CA ALA A 60 -15.32 17.21 -16.31
C ALA A 60 -14.94 15.72 -16.47
N LEU A 61 -14.64 15.27 -17.69
CA LEU A 61 -14.16 13.91 -17.94
C LEU A 61 -12.81 13.66 -17.25
N ALA A 62 -11.87 14.60 -17.35
CA ALA A 62 -10.56 14.49 -16.70
C ALA A 62 -10.68 14.41 -15.16
N GLU A 63 -11.49 15.29 -14.56
CA GLU A 63 -11.75 15.30 -13.12
C GLU A 63 -12.45 14.03 -12.65
N LEU A 64 -13.46 13.55 -13.38
CA LEU A 64 -14.18 12.32 -13.05
C LEU A 64 -13.26 11.10 -13.17
N GLY A 65 -12.42 11.05 -14.22
CA GLY A 65 -11.39 10.03 -14.39
C GLY A 65 -10.41 10.01 -13.22
N ALA A 66 -9.87 11.17 -12.83
CA ALA A 66 -8.98 11.30 -11.68
C ALA A 66 -9.63 10.79 -10.38
N ARG A 67 -10.90 11.13 -10.12
CA ARG A 67 -11.64 10.63 -8.95
C ARG A 67 -11.80 9.11 -8.97
N HIS A 68 -12.11 8.54 -10.14
CA HIS A 68 -12.24 7.09 -10.28
C HIS A 68 -10.91 6.39 -10.02
N THR A 69 -9.82 6.87 -10.61
CA THR A 69 -8.48 6.32 -10.40
C THR A 69 -8.09 6.36 -8.93
N LYS A 70 -8.33 7.48 -8.22
CA LYS A 70 -8.07 7.56 -6.76
C LYS A 70 -8.85 6.50 -5.97
N LEU A 71 -10.13 6.29 -6.32
CA LEU A 71 -10.96 5.27 -5.67
C LEU A 71 -10.46 3.85 -5.94
N GLU A 72 -10.03 3.56 -7.17
CA GLU A 72 -9.46 2.26 -7.54
C GLU A 72 -8.15 1.99 -6.81
N ILE A 73 -7.24 2.95 -6.80
CA ILE A 73 -5.98 2.88 -6.05
C ILE A 73 -6.29 2.61 -4.58
N ARG A 74 -7.17 3.41 -3.95
CA ARG A 74 -7.55 3.24 -2.54
C ARG A 74 -8.10 1.85 -2.27
N ARG A 75 -8.99 1.33 -3.12
CA ARG A 75 -9.55 -0.03 -2.97
C ARG A 75 -8.47 -1.10 -3.02
N SER A 76 -7.55 -1.00 -3.98
CA SER A 76 -6.42 -1.94 -4.09
C SER A 76 -5.53 -1.90 -2.85
N LEU A 77 -5.17 -0.70 -2.37
CA LEU A 77 -4.37 -0.51 -1.16
C LEU A 77 -5.06 -1.09 0.07
N SER A 78 -6.36 -0.79 0.26
CA SER A 78 -7.14 -1.31 1.39
C SER A 78 -7.32 -2.82 1.35
N ALA A 79 -7.38 -3.43 0.17
CA ALA A 79 -7.45 -4.88 0.03
C ALA A 79 -6.14 -5.54 0.49
N ALA A 80 -4.98 -5.02 0.07
CA ALA A 80 -3.68 -5.52 0.50
C ALA A 80 -3.46 -5.34 2.01
N GLU A 81 -3.82 -4.17 2.55
CA GLU A 81 -3.78 -3.93 4.00
C GLU A 81 -4.71 -4.88 4.78
N ALA A 82 -5.94 -5.09 4.31
CA ALA A 82 -6.88 -5.99 4.96
C ALA A 82 -6.37 -7.45 4.96
N GLN A 83 -5.72 -7.87 3.87
CA GLN A 83 -5.06 -9.18 3.81
C GLN A 83 -3.95 -9.29 4.84
N GLY A 84 -3.02 -8.33 4.88
CA GLY A 84 -1.92 -8.32 5.85
C GLY A 84 -2.40 -8.31 7.29
N ARG A 85 -3.36 -7.44 7.63
CA ARG A 85 -3.98 -7.38 8.97
C ARG A 85 -4.67 -8.69 9.36
N ARG A 86 -5.34 -9.36 8.41
CA ARG A 86 -5.96 -10.67 8.66
C ARG A 86 -4.92 -11.72 9.03
N VAL A 87 -3.79 -11.77 8.31
CA VAL A 87 -2.71 -12.72 8.59
C VAL A 87 -2.04 -12.40 9.93
N GLU A 88 -1.80 -11.12 10.22
CA GLU A 88 -1.28 -10.66 11.51
C GLU A 88 -2.18 -11.10 12.67
N GLN A 89 -3.51 -10.91 12.55
CA GLN A 89 -4.48 -11.36 13.54
C GLN A 89 -4.48 -12.87 13.74
N LEU A 90 -4.37 -13.65 12.65
CA LEU A 90 -4.24 -15.11 12.74
C LEU A 90 -2.97 -15.52 13.47
N LEU A 91 -1.86 -14.82 13.24
CA LEU A 91 -0.60 -15.09 13.90
C LEU A 91 -0.64 -14.74 15.40
N HIS A 92 -1.33 -13.65 15.77
CA HIS A 92 -1.62 -13.35 17.18
C HIS A 92 -2.47 -14.43 17.83
N ALA A 93 -3.56 -14.86 17.18
CA ALA A 93 -4.42 -15.91 17.70
C ALA A 93 -3.68 -17.26 17.87
N ALA A 94 -2.80 -17.62 16.92
CA ALA A 94 -1.97 -18.82 17.00
C ALA A 94 -0.90 -18.74 18.10
N ARG A 95 -0.44 -17.55 18.45
CA ARG A 95 0.49 -17.34 19.57
C ARG A 95 -0.20 -17.50 20.92
N ASP A 96 -1.44 -17.02 21.03
CA ASP A 96 -2.20 -17.01 22.29
C ASP A 96 -2.93 -18.34 22.55
N GLY A 97 -3.24 -19.13 21.52
CA GLY A 97 -3.90 -20.44 21.60
C GLY A 97 -2.98 -21.61 21.24
N HIS A 98 -2.65 -22.44 22.22
CA HIS A 98 -1.70 -23.56 22.08
C HIS A 98 -2.20 -24.80 21.31
N ASP A 99 -3.37 -24.76 20.67
CA ASP A 99 -3.90 -25.86 19.87
C ASP A 99 -5.05 -25.37 18.96
N ALA A 100 -4.82 -25.31 17.65
CA ALA A 100 -5.89 -25.28 16.66
C ALA A 100 -5.39 -25.83 15.32
N ALA A 101 -5.66 -27.13 15.13
CA ALA A 101 -5.66 -27.85 13.85
C ALA A 101 -4.39 -27.71 13.01
N ALA A 102 -3.40 -28.56 13.32
CA ALA A 102 -2.51 -29.11 12.31
C ALA A 102 -3.36 -29.90 11.30
N HIS A 103 -3.61 -29.33 10.14
CA HIS A 103 -3.61 -29.99 8.82
C HIS A 103 -4.13 -29.01 7.78
N ASP A 104 -3.37 -28.89 6.70
CA ASP A 104 -3.41 -27.93 5.60
C ASP A 104 -2.76 -26.55 5.88
N ASP A 105 -1.78 -26.22 5.03
CA ASP A 105 -1.04 -24.96 4.90
C ASP A 105 0.25 -24.72 5.71
N ASP A 106 1.08 -25.75 5.91
CA ASP A 106 2.47 -25.50 6.32
C ASP A 106 3.25 -24.67 5.27
N ASP A 107 2.97 -24.89 3.98
CA ASP A 107 3.58 -24.16 2.87
C ASP A 107 3.07 -22.71 2.75
N LEU A 108 1.78 -22.44 2.95
CA LEU A 108 1.30 -21.04 2.96
C LEU A 108 1.75 -20.30 4.21
N ARG A 109 2.06 -20.98 5.31
CA ARG A 109 2.66 -20.34 6.49
C ARG A 109 4.15 -20.09 6.34
N ALA A 110 4.79 -20.59 5.29
CA ALA A 110 6.22 -20.35 5.07
C ALA A 110 6.51 -18.86 4.80
N ILE A 111 7.73 -18.45 5.18
CA ILE A 111 8.26 -17.17 4.75
C ILE A 111 8.77 -17.32 3.32
N HIS A 112 8.16 -16.59 2.40
CA HIS A 112 8.60 -16.57 1.02
C HIS A 112 9.88 -15.75 0.90
N HIS A 113 10.83 -16.28 0.15
CA HIS A 113 12.07 -15.60 -0.21
C HIS A 113 11.91 -15.06 -1.62
N GLY A 114 12.08 -13.76 -1.81
CA GLY A 114 11.98 -13.15 -3.14
C GLY A 114 11.46 -11.74 -3.09
N TYR A 115 10.65 -11.40 -4.09
CA TYR A 115 10.18 -10.05 -4.34
C TYR A 115 8.80 -9.80 -3.70
N PHE A 116 8.67 -8.65 -3.05
CA PHE A 116 7.45 -8.18 -2.43
C PHE A 116 7.06 -6.83 -3.01
N ARG A 117 5.79 -6.70 -3.41
CA ARG A 117 5.22 -5.41 -3.78
C ARG A 117 4.65 -4.72 -2.55
N LEU A 118 4.99 -3.45 -2.37
CA LEU A 118 4.59 -2.68 -1.19
C LEU A 118 3.29 -1.91 -1.42
N TYR A 119 2.43 -1.92 -0.40
CA TYR A 119 1.13 -1.25 -0.37
C TYR A 119 1.02 -0.41 0.91
N SER A 120 0.64 0.86 0.82
CA SER A 120 0.45 1.75 1.97
C SER A 120 -0.71 2.69 1.73
N THR A 121 -1.80 2.47 2.48
CA THR A 121 -2.94 3.39 2.57
C THR A 121 -2.57 4.67 3.30
N GLU A 122 -1.73 4.55 4.32
CA GLU A 122 -1.17 5.65 5.10
C GLU A 122 -0.40 6.64 4.22
N LEU A 123 0.59 6.16 3.46
CA LEU A 123 1.35 7.02 2.56
C LEU A 123 0.47 7.66 1.49
N PHE A 124 -0.49 6.91 0.94
CA PHE A 124 -1.44 7.46 -0.04
C PHE A 124 -2.27 8.62 0.54
N ASP A 125 -2.72 8.51 1.79
CA ASP A 125 -3.44 9.59 2.47
C ASP A 125 -2.54 10.78 2.79
N LEU A 126 -1.32 10.52 3.29
CA LEU A 126 -0.32 11.55 3.58
C LEU A 126 0.05 12.38 2.34
N LEU A 127 0.13 11.75 1.17
CA LEU A 127 0.41 12.41 -0.11
C LEU A 127 -0.80 13.10 -0.75
N GLY A 128 -1.95 13.14 -0.08
CA GLY A 128 -3.16 13.78 -0.62
C GLY A 128 -3.82 12.99 -1.75
N GLN A 129 -3.70 11.66 -1.73
CA GLN A 129 -4.35 10.73 -2.65
C GLN A 129 -3.96 10.99 -4.12
N PRO A 130 -2.68 10.82 -4.48
CA PRO A 130 -2.19 11.03 -5.84
C PRO A 130 -2.79 10.02 -6.83
N VAL A 131 -2.98 10.44 -8.09
CA VAL A 131 -3.48 9.56 -9.17
C VAL A 131 -2.39 8.70 -9.79
N ASP A 132 -1.12 9.07 -9.59
CA ASP A 132 0.05 8.30 -10.01
C ASP A 132 0.91 8.07 -8.77
N LEU A 133 0.74 6.90 -8.14
CA LEU A 133 1.47 6.50 -6.94
C LEU A 133 2.28 5.23 -7.22
N ARG A 134 3.59 5.33 -6.99
CA ARG A 134 4.50 4.18 -7.04
C ARG A 134 5.09 4.00 -5.65
N LEU A 135 4.55 3.05 -4.89
CA LEU A 135 4.98 2.83 -3.51
C LEU A 135 6.36 2.18 -3.43
N GLY A 136 6.53 1.03 -4.07
CA GLY A 136 7.81 0.37 -4.05
C GLY A 136 7.77 -1.14 -4.00
N THR A 137 8.97 -1.70 -3.85
CA THR A 137 9.24 -3.13 -3.88
C THR A 137 10.38 -3.47 -2.93
N VAL A 138 10.34 -4.64 -2.31
CA VAL A 138 11.45 -5.18 -1.51
C VAL A 138 11.88 -6.52 -2.08
N ARG A 139 13.19 -6.75 -2.12
CA ARG A 139 13.78 -8.03 -2.45
C ARG A 139 14.81 -8.44 -1.40
N PHE A 140 14.73 -9.68 -0.96
CA PHE A 140 15.71 -10.29 -0.08
C PHE A 140 16.68 -11.15 -0.89
N HIS A 141 17.97 -10.94 -0.66
CA HIS A 141 19.05 -11.73 -1.24
C HIS A 141 19.74 -12.50 -0.12
N HIS A 142 19.80 -13.81 -0.26
CA HIS A 142 20.62 -14.63 0.62
C HIS A 142 22.03 -14.66 0.02
N CYS A 143 23.01 -14.19 0.78
CA CYS A 143 24.39 -14.42 0.42
C CYS A 143 24.68 -15.89 0.71
N ASP A 144 24.70 -16.74 -0.32
CA ASP A 144 25.13 -18.12 -0.18
C ASP A 144 26.57 -18.11 0.37
N PRO A 145 26.82 -18.64 1.58
CA PRO A 145 28.18 -18.97 1.95
C PRO A 145 28.60 -20.11 1.02
N SER A 146 29.67 -19.91 0.24
CA SER A 146 30.32 -21.00 -0.50
C SER A 146 30.39 -22.27 0.37
N PRO A 147 30.19 -23.48 -0.17
CA PRO A 147 29.89 -24.65 0.66
C PRO A 147 31.05 -24.97 1.62
N PRO A 148 30.83 -25.01 2.96
CA PRO A 148 31.71 -25.74 3.84
C PRO A 148 31.27 -27.23 3.88
N PRO A 149 32.22 -28.18 3.82
CA PRO A 149 31.90 -29.58 4.02
C PRO A 149 31.52 -29.84 5.48
N THR A 150 30.58 -30.75 5.68
CA THR A 150 30.23 -31.44 6.94
C THR A 150 29.35 -30.71 7.97
N SER A 151 28.08 -31.12 7.95
CA SER A 151 27.17 -31.33 9.09
C SER A 151 27.18 -30.28 10.22
N ARG A 152 26.31 -29.27 10.09
CA ARG A 152 25.42 -28.74 11.13
C ARG A 152 24.36 -27.90 10.42
N ALA A 153 23.14 -27.85 10.98
CA ALA A 153 21.97 -27.23 10.35
C ALA A 153 22.33 -25.87 9.70
N PRO A 154 21.77 -25.54 8.52
CA PRO A 154 22.20 -24.36 7.77
C PRO A 154 21.72 -23.11 8.50
N ASP A 155 22.52 -22.54 9.40
CA ASP A 155 22.30 -21.17 9.86
C ASP A 155 22.16 -20.31 8.60
N GLN A 156 21.01 -19.66 8.44
CA GLN A 156 20.74 -18.81 7.27
C GLN A 156 21.89 -17.81 7.14
N GLY A 157 22.46 -17.76 5.94
CA GLY A 157 23.59 -16.88 5.61
C GLY A 157 23.23 -15.40 5.80
N PRO A 158 24.24 -14.51 5.72
CA PRO A 158 23.99 -13.07 5.76
C PRO A 158 22.97 -12.68 4.69
N VAL A 159 22.09 -11.75 5.04
CA VAL A 159 21.01 -11.28 4.18
C VAL A 159 21.35 -9.88 3.70
N SER A 160 21.31 -9.70 2.39
CA SER A 160 21.26 -8.38 1.77
C SER A 160 19.84 -8.07 1.31
N LEU A 161 19.46 -6.80 1.31
CA LEU A 161 18.13 -6.34 0.95
C LEU A 161 18.23 -5.18 -0.03
N GLU A 162 17.31 -5.20 -0.98
CA GLU A 162 17.07 -4.11 -1.93
C GLU A 162 15.65 -3.59 -1.73
N LEU A 163 15.53 -2.28 -1.52
CA LEU A 163 14.26 -1.58 -1.37
C LEU A 163 14.19 -0.50 -2.45
N ALA A 164 13.22 -0.61 -3.35
CA ALA A 164 12.87 0.46 -4.27
C ALA A 164 11.66 1.20 -3.71
N LEU A 165 11.75 2.52 -3.50
CA LEU A 165 10.62 3.38 -3.14
C LEU A 165 10.47 4.44 -4.22
N GLY A 166 9.31 4.50 -4.88
CA GLY A 166 9.10 5.39 -6.02
C GLY A 166 10.18 5.22 -7.10
N SER A 167 11.02 6.25 -7.28
CA SER A 167 12.16 6.27 -8.19
C SER A 167 13.52 6.11 -7.50
N SER A 168 13.55 5.95 -6.18
CA SER A 168 14.78 5.81 -5.39
C SER A 168 15.02 4.35 -5.01
N PHE A 169 16.29 4.04 -4.76
CA PHE A 169 16.76 2.71 -4.44
C PHE A 169 17.62 2.73 -3.17
N PHE A 170 17.33 1.83 -2.25
CA PHE A 170 18.01 1.66 -0.97
C PHE A 170 18.52 0.23 -0.87
N VAL A 171 19.68 0.08 -0.24
CA VAL A 171 20.30 -1.21 0.05
C VAL A 171 20.54 -1.33 1.54
N ALA A 172 20.49 -2.55 2.04
CA ALA A 172 20.83 -2.87 3.41
C ALA A 172 21.56 -4.22 3.45
N ASP A 173 22.63 -4.32 4.22
CA ASP A 173 23.39 -5.57 4.39
C ASP A 173 23.51 -5.89 5.89
N ALA A 174 23.07 -7.09 6.27
CA ALA A 174 23.06 -7.56 7.65
C ALA A 174 24.46 -7.60 8.28
N LEU A 175 25.53 -7.65 7.47
CA LEU A 175 26.91 -7.58 7.97
C LEU A 175 27.29 -6.18 8.48
N GLU A 176 26.67 -5.13 7.94
CA GLU A 176 26.98 -3.74 8.29
C GLU A 176 26.45 -3.32 9.67
N THR A 177 25.50 -4.08 10.22
CA THR A 177 24.93 -3.82 11.54
C THR A 177 25.66 -4.59 12.66
N LEU A 178 26.62 -5.44 12.33
CA LEU A 178 27.40 -6.20 13.31
C LEU A 178 28.46 -5.33 14.03
N PRO A 179 28.82 -5.67 15.28
CA PRO A 179 28.29 -6.76 16.10
C PRO A 179 26.98 -6.41 16.84
N PHE A 180 26.45 -5.21 16.64
CA PHE A 180 25.39 -4.64 17.47
C PHE A 180 24.02 -5.25 17.19
N HIS A 181 23.71 -5.54 15.93
CA HIS A 181 22.46 -6.15 15.52
C HIS A 181 22.70 -7.17 14.39
N ALA A 182 22.14 -8.37 14.54
CA ALA A 182 22.21 -9.42 13.53
C ALA A 182 20.85 -9.59 12.88
N PHE A 183 20.63 -8.94 11.74
CA PHE A 183 19.42 -9.13 10.96
C PHE A 183 19.41 -10.53 10.31
N LYS A 184 18.31 -11.26 10.50
CA LYS A 184 18.05 -12.56 9.87
C LYS A 184 16.58 -12.68 9.52
N VAL A 185 16.27 -13.14 8.31
CA VAL A 185 14.89 -13.49 7.92
C VAL A 185 14.47 -14.74 8.69
N PRO A 186 13.42 -14.72 9.51
CA PRO A 186 13.04 -15.89 10.29
C PRO A 186 12.53 -17.01 9.38
N ARG A 187 12.73 -18.27 9.79
CA ARG A 187 12.23 -19.45 9.06
C ARG A 187 10.71 -19.63 9.18
N THR A 188 10.11 -19.07 10.22
CA THR A 188 8.69 -19.13 10.50
C THR A 188 8.15 -17.71 10.66
N PRO A 189 6.83 -17.50 10.47
CA PRO A 189 6.18 -16.25 10.81
C PRO A 189 6.52 -15.79 12.23
N SER A 190 6.73 -14.49 12.38
CA SER A 190 7.14 -13.85 13.61
C SER A 190 6.57 -12.44 13.72
N LEU A 191 5.88 -12.19 14.83
CA LEU A 191 5.42 -10.86 15.24
C LEU A 191 6.54 -10.00 15.83
N GLN A 192 7.77 -10.52 15.91
CA GLN A 192 8.91 -9.74 16.37
C GLN A 192 9.44 -8.87 15.24
N ASN A 193 9.46 -7.57 15.46
CA ASN A 193 10.09 -6.62 14.54
C ASN A 193 11.60 -6.88 14.46
N ARG A 194 12.12 -6.89 13.23
CA ARG A 194 13.54 -7.10 12.93
C ARG A 194 14.05 -5.93 12.11
N GLY A 195 15.07 -5.25 12.63
CA GLY A 195 15.62 -4.05 12.02
C GLY A 195 16.80 -4.35 11.12
N ILE A 196 16.90 -3.67 9.98
CA ILE A 196 18.14 -3.60 9.20
C ILE A 196 18.40 -2.15 8.79
N LEU A 197 19.65 -1.71 8.92
CA LEU A 197 20.04 -0.34 8.59
C LEU A 197 20.20 -0.22 7.08
N SER A 198 19.53 0.77 6.48
CA SER A 198 19.53 0.97 5.04
C SER A 198 20.23 2.26 4.62
N ARG A 199 20.70 2.30 3.38
CA ARG A 199 21.33 3.49 2.79
C ARG A 199 21.07 3.56 1.29
N LYS A 200 21.31 4.74 0.72
CA LYS A 200 21.18 4.97 -0.71
C LYS A 200 22.55 4.81 -1.39
N PRO A 201 22.72 3.88 -2.34
CA PRO A 201 24.00 3.74 -3.05
C PRO A 201 24.46 5.01 -3.77
N ALA A 202 23.52 5.84 -4.21
CA ALA A 202 23.80 7.11 -4.89
C ALA A 202 24.58 8.11 -4.02
N ASP A 203 24.46 8.00 -2.69
CA ASP A 203 25.12 8.90 -1.74
C ASP A 203 26.51 8.37 -1.35
N HIS A 204 27.23 7.82 -2.33
CA HIS A 204 28.55 7.21 -2.18
C HIS A 204 28.61 6.09 -1.12
N GLY A 205 27.48 5.43 -0.86
CA GLY A 205 27.38 4.40 0.18
C GLY A 205 27.41 4.94 1.61
N ALA A 206 27.22 6.26 1.80
CA ALA A 206 27.05 6.83 3.13
C ALA A 206 25.66 6.47 3.69
N PHE A 207 25.57 6.28 5.01
CA PHE A 207 24.29 6.23 5.71
C PHE A 207 23.69 7.64 5.76
N PRO A 208 22.36 7.77 5.65
CA PRO A 208 21.69 9.06 5.76
C PRO A 208 21.87 9.66 7.18
N PRO A 209 21.68 10.98 7.33
CA PRO A 209 21.85 11.67 8.61
C PRO A 209 20.68 11.46 9.59
N TYR A 210 19.61 10.78 9.15
CA TYR A 210 18.45 10.39 9.95
C TYR A 210 18.48 8.88 10.23
N ASP A 211 17.59 8.43 11.11
CA ASP A 211 17.41 7.00 11.37
C ASP A 211 16.85 6.29 10.12
N SER A 212 17.64 5.39 9.52
CA SER A 212 17.26 4.60 8.34
C SER A 212 17.06 3.11 8.63
N TRP A 213 16.71 2.77 9.88
CA TRP A 213 16.30 1.43 10.25
C TRP A 213 14.99 1.05 9.58
N LEU A 214 15.01 0.00 8.78
CA LEU A 214 13.83 -0.64 8.21
C LEU A 214 13.39 -1.75 9.16
N LEU A 215 12.16 -1.71 9.66
CA LEU A 215 11.65 -2.72 10.59
C LEU A 215 10.68 -3.67 9.89
N PHE A 216 11.01 -4.96 9.92
CA PHE A 216 10.22 -6.01 9.27
C PHE A 216 9.48 -6.87 10.29
N THR A 217 8.19 -7.10 10.04
CA THR A 217 7.40 -8.15 10.67
C THR A 217 7.05 -9.19 9.60
N PHE A 218 7.41 -10.44 9.84
CA PHE A 218 7.25 -11.52 8.86
C PHE A 218 5.98 -12.31 9.18
N LEU A 219 4.91 -12.14 8.40
CA LEU A 219 3.58 -12.65 8.77
C LEU A 219 3.27 -14.05 8.21
N GLY A 220 3.99 -14.49 7.16
CA GLY A 220 3.63 -15.68 6.38
C GLY A 220 2.55 -15.38 5.35
N HIS A 221 2.08 -16.38 4.61
CA HIS A 221 1.06 -16.26 3.55
C HIS A 221 1.45 -15.23 2.48
N GLY A 222 2.74 -15.19 2.14
CA GLY A 222 3.30 -14.19 1.25
C GLY A 222 3.15 -12.74 1.77
N CYS A 223 2.88 -12.53 3.06
CA CYS A 223 2.69 -11.20 3.62
C CYS A 223 3.85 -10.82 4.54
N LEU A 224 4.29 -9.57 4.42
CA LEU A 224 5.16 -8.92 5.40
C LEU A 224 4.61 -7.53 5.74
N LYS A 225 4.97 -7.05 6.91
CA LYS A 225 4.79 -5.65 7.31
C LYS A 225 6.17 -5.01 7.35
N LEU A 226 6.27 -3.80 6.82
CA LEU A 226 7.49 -3.01 6.79
C LEU A 226 7.18 -1.61 7.31
N GLU A 227 7.91 -1.20 8.33
CA GLU A 227 7.92 0.17 8.85
C GLU A 227 9.14 0.87 8.26
N VAL A 228 8.89 1.99 7.56
CA VAL A 228 9.92 2.81 6.92
C VAL A 228 9.92 4.19 7.56
N PRO A 229 11.08 4.72 7.99
CA PRO A 229 11.20 6.08 8.49
C PRO A 229 10.60 7.10 7.52
N ILE A 230 9.83 8.06 8.02
CA ILE A 230 9.16 9.02 7.16
C ILE A 230 10.15 9.92 6.42
N GLU A 231 11.35 10.13 6.94
CA GLU A 231 12.44 10.86 6.30
C GLU A 231 12.86 10.18 4.99
N MET A 232 12.96 8.85 4.98
CA MET A 232 13.20 8.08 3.75
C MET A 232 12.05 8.27 2.76
N CYS A 233 10.81 8.33 3.23
CA CYS A 233 9.66 8.61 2.36
C CYS A 233 9.68 10.06 1.86
N ALA A 234 10.03 11.02 2.69
CA ALA A 234 10.13 12.45 2.35
C ALA A 234 11.21 12.69 1.31
N ASP A 235 12.33 11.99 1.39
CA ASP A 235 13.41 12.03 0.39
C ASP A 235 12.95 11.57 -1.00
N VAL A 236 11.89 10.75 -1.08
CA VAL A 236 11.35 10.21 -2.32
C VAL A 236 10.14 10.97 -2.83
N TYR A 237 9.18 11.26 -1.94
CA TYR A 237 7.87 11.83 -2.30
C TYR A 237 7.76 13.33 -1.99
N GLY A 238 8.76 13.90 -1.30
CA GLY A 238 8.96 15.33 -1.14
C GLY A 238 8.18 15.98 0.00
N ALA A 239 7.93 17.28 -0.17
CA ALA A 239 7.47 18.21 0.85
C ALA A 239 6.19 17.85 1.64
N PRO A 240 5.20 17.09 1.11
CA PRO A 240 4.01 16.71 1.89
C PRO A 240 4.31 15.93 3.18
N LEU A 241 5.51 15.33 3.26
CA LEU A 241 5.95 14.50 4.39
C LEU A 241 6.91 15.24 5.34
N ALA A 242 7.29 16.48 5.04
CA ALA A 242 8.21 17.26 5.87
C ALA A 242 7.55 17.68 7.20
N GLY A 243 8.36 17.81 8.27
CA GLY A 243 7.90 18.23 9.61
C GLY A 243 7.22 17.13 10.43
N ARG A 244 7.48 15.86 10.08
CA ARG A 244 6.96 14.66 10.73
C ARG A 244 8.08 13.80 11.31
N GLU A 245 9.19 14.42 11.70
CA GLU A 245 10.42 13.70 12.03
C GLU A 245 10.17 12.62 13.10
N ASN A 246 10.79 11.45 12.94
CA ASN A 246 10.63 10.27 13.78
C ASN A 246 9.25 9.58 13.70
N GLU A 247 8.42 9.90 12.70
CA GLU A 247 7.27 9.07 12.34
C GLU A 247 7.71 7.91 11.43
N GLU A 248 6.96 6.80 11.47
CA GLU A 248 7.15 5.66 10.58
C GLU A 248 5.93 5.52 9.66
N VAL A 249 6.19 5.17 8.40
CA VAL A 249 5.16 4.86 7.41
C VAL A 249 5.05 3.35 7.27
N HIS A 250 3.83 2.83 7.42
CA HIS A 250 3.56 1.41 7.31
C HIS A 250 3.33 0.97 5.87
N PHE A 251 4.03 -0.07 5.46
CA PHE A 251 3.84 -0.77 4.21
C PHE A 251 3.48 -2.23 4.47
N TRP A 252 2.52 -2.70 3.69
CA TRP A 252 2.15 -4.11 3.57
C TRP A 252 2.81 -4.66 2.32
N GLY A 253 3.75 -5.58 2.50
CA GLY A 253 4.38 -6.29 1.40
C GLY A 253 3.58 -7.55 1.06
N VAL A 254 3.23 -7.68 -0.22
CA VAL A 254 2.62 -8.90 -0.78
C VAL A 254 3.62 -9.54 -1.73
N PHE A 255 3.96 -10.80 -1.46
CA PHE A 255 4.84 -11.62 -2.27
C PHE A 255 4.28 -11.71 -3.68
N VAL A 256 5.15 -11.49 -4.66
CA VAL A 256 4.85 -11.76 -6.06
C VAL A 256 5.81 -12.86 -6.45
N ASP A 257 5.25 -13.99 -6.86
CA ASP A 257 6.07 -15.10 -7.32
C ASP A 257 6.89 -14.64 -8.53
N ASP A 258 8.18 -14.99 -8.53
CA ASP A 258 9.12 -14.68 -9.62
C ASP A 258 8.88 -15.63 -10.82
N ASP A 259 7.69 -16.23 -10.93
CA ASP A 259 7.17 -16.93 -12.11
C ASP A 259 7.12 -15.95 -13.29
N ALA A 260 8.29 -15.78 -13.90
CA ALA A 260 8.46 -15.36 -15.27
C ALA A 260 7.96 -16.50 -16.20
N PRO A 261 7.51 -16.16 -17.41
CA PRO A 261 6.44 -16.81 -18.19
C PRO A 261 6.62 -18.30 -18.52
#